data_AF-A0A662YPM2-F1
#
_entry.id   AF-A0A662YPM2-F1
#
_cell.length_a   1.000
_cell.length_b   1.000
_cell.length_c   1.000
_cell.angle_alpha   90.00
_cell.angle_beta   90.00
_cell.angle_gamma   90.00
#
_symmetry.space_group_name_H-M   'P 1'
#
loop_
_entity.id
_entity.type
_entity.pdbx_description
1 polymer ?
#
loop_
_entity_poly.entity_id
_entity_poly.type
_entity_poly.pdbx_seq_one_letter_code
_entity_poly.pdbx_strand_id
1 'polypeptide(L)'
;MSDLENSMAAIIDVFHKYSGKEGDKHKLKKSELKDLINNELASFLGIWDPALQMSDLENSMAAIIDVFHKYSGKEGDKHKLKKSELKDLINNELASFLGQIKDQATMDSLMESLDTDADSECDFQEFMTFIAMVTIGCHEFFEHHEDE
;
A
#
# COMPACT_ATOMS: atom_id res chain seq x y z
N MET A 1 11.94 -5.36 -6.97
CA MET A 1 10.90 -4.94 -6.03
C MET A 1 9.92 -6.08 -5.86
N SER A 2 9.46 -6.31 -4.63
CA SER A 2 8.43 -7.30 -4.32
C SER A 2 7.08 -6.94 -4.95
N ASP A 3 6.10 -7.84 -4.88
CA ASP A 3 4.74 -7.54 -5.33
C ASP A 3 4.12 -6.37 -4.53
N LEU A 4 4.43 -6.27 -3.23
CA LEU A 4 3.97 -5.17 -2.38
C LEU A 4 4.61 -3.83 -2.78
N GLU A 5 5.92 -3.82 -3.03
CA GLU A 5 6.64 -2.63 -3.50
C GLU A 5 6.15 -2.18 -4.87
N ASN A 6 5.96 -3.11 -5.80
CA ASN A 6 5.40 -2.82 -7.12
C ASN A 6 3.98 -2.26 -7.01
N SER A 7 3.17 -2.76 -6.08
CA SER A 7 1.80 -2.28 -5.84
C SER A 7 1.79 -0.84 -5.31
N MET A 8 2.69 -0.50 -4.38
CA MET A 8 2.81 0.88 -3.87
C MET A 8 3.30 1.84 -4.96
N ALA A 9 4.28 1.42 -5.78
CA ALA A 9 4.74 2.21 -6.92
C ALA A 9 3.61 2.43 -7.94
N ALA A 10 2.85 1.38 -8.28
CA ALA A 10 1.71 1.48 -9.19
C ALA A 10 0.62 2.43 -8.68
N ILE A 11 0.36 2.48 -7.36
CA ILE A 11 -0.57 3.46 -6.78
C ILE A 11 -0.10 4.90 -7.04
N ILE A 12 1.20 5.17 -6.89
CA ILE A 12 1.80 6.49 -7.18
C ILE A 12 1.70 6.80 -8.68
N ASP A 13 2.05 5.84 -9.53
CA ASP A 13 2.00 6.00 -10.99
C ASP A 13 0.58 6.25 -11.48
N VAL A 14 -0.42 5.53 -10.93
CA VAL A 14 -1.83 5.76 -11.24
C VAL A 14 -2.26 7.15 -10.78
N PHE A 15 -1.82 7.64 -9.62
CA PHE A 15 -2.12 9.00 -9.22
C PHE A 15 -1.62 10.02 -10.25
N HIS A 16 -0.33 9.93 -10.63
CA HIS A 16 0.30 10.84 -11.60
C HIS A 16 -0.19 10.67 -13.04
N LYS A 17 -0.68 9.49 -13.41
CA LYS A 17 -1.35 9.24 -14.71
C LYS A 17 -2.62 10.08 -14.87
N TYR A 18 -3.28 10.45 -13.78
CA TYR A 18 -4.53 11.21 -13.81
C TYR A 18 -4.40 12.65 -13.31
N SER A 19 -3.47 12.95 -12.41
CA SER A 19 -3.24 14.32 -11.92
C SER A 19 -2.55 15.20 -12.97
N GLY A 20 -2.68 16.52 -12.80
CA GLY A 20 -1.95 17.49 -13.61
C GLY A 20 -2.40 17.64 -15.07
N LYS A 21 -3.45 16.93 -15.50
CA LYS A 21 -4.11 17.19 -16.79
C LYS A 21 -4.81 18.56 -16.76
N GLU A 22 -5.29 18.96 -15.58
CA GLU A 22 -5.95 20.21 -15.30
C GLU A 22 -5.43 20.84 -13.99
N GLY A 23 -4.55 21.85 -14.09
CA GLY A 23 -4.14 22.65 -12.93
C GLY A 23 -2.88 22.13 -12.24
N ASP A 24 -2.97 21.72 -10.98
CA ASP A 24 -1.83 21.38 -10.12
C ASP A 24 -1.45 19.91 -10.30
N LYS A 25 -0.19 19.63 -10.69
CA LYS A 25 0.29 18.27 -10.96
C LYS A 25 0.24 17.32 -9.75
N HIS A 26 0.19 17.86 -8.54
CA HIS A 26 0.16 17.08 -7.30
C HIS A 26 -1.26 16.92 -6.73
N LYS A 27 -2.30 17.28 -7.50
CA LYS A 27 -3.70 17.19 -7.04
C LYS A 27 -4.61 16.68 -8.15
N LEU A 28 -5.55 15.82 -7.78
CA LEU A 28 -6.66 15.44 -8.65
C LEU A 28 -7.79 16.47 -8.56
N LYS A 29 -8.17 17.05 -9.69
CA LYS A 29 -9.42 17.77 -9.86
C LYS A 29 -10.59 16.80 -9.90
N LYS A 30 -11.80 17.34 -9.79
CA LYS A 30 -13.04 16.55 -9.79
C LYS A 30 -13.20 15.73 -11.08
N SER A 31 -12.84 16.29 -12.23
CA SER A 31 -12.81 15.62 -13.55
C SER A 31 -11.82 14.46 -13.54
N GLU A 32 -10.58 14.72 -13.14
CA GLU A 32 -9.50 13.74 -13.09
C GLU A 32 -9.78 12.59 -12.12
N LEU A 33 -10.28 12.90 -10.91
CA LEU A 33 -10.69 11.89 -9.93
C LEU A 33 -11.83 11.03 -10.47
N LYS A 34 -12.79 11.63 -11.17
CA LYS A 34 -13.89 10.89 -11.80
C LYS A 34 -13.35 9.94 -12.87
N ASP A 35 -12.41 10.39 -13.68
CA ASP A 35 -11.79 9.56 -14.72
C ASP A 35 -10.97 8.41 -14.10
N LEU A 36 -10.19 8.68 -13.04
CA LEU A 36 -9.49 7.65 -12.30
C LEU A 36 -10.46 6.60 -11.79
N ILE A 37 -11.51 7.00 -11.06
CA ILE A 37 -12.51 6.08 -10.50
C ILE A 37 -13.16 5.22 -11.60
N ASN A 38 -13.53 5.81 -12.74
CA ASN A 38 -14.21 5.09 -13.81
C ASN A 38 -13.31 4.11 -14.58
N ASN A 39 -12.01 4.38 -14.66
CA ASN A 39 -11.10 3.55 -15.45
C ASN A 39 -10.30 2.57 -14.58
N GLU A 40 -9.95 2.97 -13.36
CA GLU A 40 -9.09 2.21 -12.46
C GLU A 40 -9.87 1.45 -11.40
N LEU A 41 -11.15 1.73 -11.16
CA LEU A 41 -11.99 1.02 -10.18
C LEU A 41 -13.29 0.48 -10.77
N ALA A 42 -13.33 0.29 -12.10
CA ALA A 42 -14.52 -0.11 -12.84
C ALA A 42 -15.12 -1.44 -12.32
N SER A 43 -14.27 -2.39 -11.93
CA SER A 43 -14.67 -3.71 -11.44
C SER A 43 -15.39 -3.60 -10.09
N PHE A 44 -14.90 -2.74 -9.19
CA PHE A 44 -15.51 -2.50 -7.87
C PHE A 44 -16.86 -1.75 -7.94
N LEU A 45 -17.08 -0.96 -8.99
CA LEU A 45 -18.33 -0.23 -9.19
C LEU A 45 -19.46 -1.09 -9.76
N GLY A 46 -19.22 -2.40 -9.99
CA GLY A 46 -20.21 -3.29 -10.59
C GLY A 46 -20.47 -2.99 -12.06
N ILE A 47 -19.58 -2.24 -12.72
CA ILE A 47 -19.55 -2.03 -14.17
C ILE A 47 -18.86 -3.24 -14.84
N TRP A 48 -18.95 -4.41 -14.20
CA TRP A 48 -18.15 -5.59 -14.48
C TRP A 48 -18.47 -6.16 -15.87
N ASP A 49 -17.44 -6.19 -16.71
CA ASP A 49 -17.38 -6.99 -17.92
C ASP A 49 -16.40 -8.15 -17.63
N PRO A 50 -16.83 -9.42 -17.75
CA PRO A 50 -15.95 -10.59 -17.61
C PRO A 50 -14.75 -10.58 -18.57
N ALA A 51 -14.77 -9.78 -19.63
CA ALA A 51 -13.67 -9.59 -20.57
C ALA A 51 -12.72 -8.44 -20.21
N LEU A 52 -13.07 -7.57 -19.24
CA LEU A 52 -12.19 -6.51 -18.77
C LEU A 52 -11.17 -7.09 -17.79
N GLN A 53 -9.90 -6.94 -18.13
CA GLN A 53 -8.78 -7.18 -17.24
C GLN A 53 -8.81 -6.14 -16.11
N MET A 54 -8.54 -6.58 -14.87
CA MET A 54 -8.42 -5.66 -13.73
C MET A 54 -7.37 -4.58 -14.02
N SER A 55 -7.65 -3.37 -13.58
CA SER A 55 -6.75 -2.22 -13.73
C SER A 55 -5.46 -2.40 -12.92
N ASP A 56 -4.46 -1.54 -13.15
CA ASP A 56 -3.22 -1.55 -12.36
C ASP A 56 -3.51 -1.26 -10.88
N LEU A 57 -4.46 -0.36 -10.60
CA LEU A 57 -4.90 -0.05 -9.23
C LEU A 57 -5.62 -1.23 -8.58
N GLU A 58 -6.53 -1.90 -9.29
CA GLU A 58 -7.26 -3.07 -8.80
C GLU A 58 -6.32 -4.25 -8.53
N ASN A 59 -5.38 -4.51 -9.44
CA ASN A 59 -4.34 -5.53 -9.24
C ASN A 59 -3.46 -5.19 -8.02
N SER A 60 -3.10 -3.93 -7.84
CA SER A 60 -2.30 -3.47 -6.70
C SER A 60 -3.05 -3.64 -5.37
N MET A 61 -4.34 -3.30 -5.33
CA MET A 61 -5.19 -3.51 -4.14
C MET A 61 -5.30 -5.00 -3.80
N ALA A 62 -5.51 -5.86 -4.80
CA ALA A 62 -5.57 -7.30 -4.61
C ALA A 62 -4.23 -7.86 -4.09
N ALA A 63 -3.11 -7.43 -4.67
CA ALA A 63 -1.78 -7.85 -4.24
C ALA A 63 -1.46 -7.43 -2.79
N ILE A 64 -1.85 -6.22 -2.37
CA ILE A 64 -1.69 -5.78 -0.97
C ILE A 64 -2.47 -6.69 -0.01
N ILE A 65 -3.71 -7.03 -0.36
CA ILE A 65 -4.56 -7.95 0.41
C ILE A 65 -3.93 -9.36 0.47
N ASP A 66 -3.48 -9.88 -0.66
CA ASP A 66 -2.86 -11.21 -0.76
C ASP A 66 -1.57 -11.28 0.06
N VAL A 67 -0.76 -10.22 0.04
CA VAL A 67 0.45 -10.14 0.87
C VAL A 67 0.08 -10.10 2.35
N PHE A 68 -0.91 -9.33 2.78
CA PHE A 68 -1.36 -9.35 4.17
C PHE A 68 -1.74 -10.78 4.61
N HIS A 69 -2.58 -11.46 3.83
CA HIS A 69 -3.01 -12.83 4.13
C HIS A 69 -1.92 -13.89 3.98
N LYS A 70 -0.87 -13.64 3.20
CA LYS A 70 0.31 -14.52 3.11
C LYS A 70 1.11 -14.54 4.41
N TYR A 71 1.09 -13.46 5.18
CA TYR A 71 1.85 -13.35 6.44
C TYR A 71 1.00 -13.51 7.68
N SER A 72 -0.29 -13.15 7.64
CA SER A 72 -1.19 -13.31 8.78
C SER A 72 -1.55 -14.77 9.07
N GLY A 73 -1.82 -15.08 10.34
CA GLY A 73 -2.33 -16.39 10.73
C GLY A 73 -1.34 -17.55 10.68
N LYS A 74 -0.04 -17.27 10.56
CA LYS A 74 1.00 -18.27 10.88
C LYS A 74 1.03 -18.52 12.39
N GLU A 75 0.77 -17.48 13.17
CA GLU A 75 0.68 -17.48 14.64
C GLU A 75 -0.51 -16.60 15.09
N GLY A 76 -1.27 -17.02 16.10
CA GLY A 76 -2.34 -16.17 16.66
C GLY A 76 -3.61 -16.09 15.81
N ASP A 77 -4.19 -14.87 15.68
CA ASP A 77 -5.40 -14.62 14.88
C ASP A 77 -5.08 -14.62 13.38
N LYS A 78 -5.88 -15.33 12.58
CA LYS A 78 -5.69 -15.41 11.12
C LYS A 78 -5.95 -14.10 10.37
N HIS A 79 -6.59 -13.14 11.01
CA HIS A 79 -6.95 -11.84 10.46
C HIS A 79 -6.07 -10.70 10.96
N LYS A 80 -5.06 -10.99 11.79
CA LYS A 80 -4.12 -10.01 12.30
C LYS A 80 -2.69 -10.49 12.12
N LEU A 81 -1.73 -9.58 12.13
CA LEU A 81 -0.31 -9.84 12.09
C LEU A 81 0.26 -9.77 13.50
N LYS A 82 0.87 -10.85 13.96
CA LYS A 82 1.79 -10.80 15.11
C LYS A 82 3.04 -9.99 14.76
N LYS A 83 3.74 -9.53 15.80
CA LYS A 83 5.01 -8.80 15.65
C LYS A 83 6.06 -9.56 14.83
N SER A 84 6.17 -10.88 15.03
CA SER A 84 7.04 -11.76 14.25
C SER A 84 6.65 -11.77 12.77
N GLU A 85 5.36 -11.90 12.48
CA GLU A 85 4.82 -11.94 11.12
C GLU A 85 4.98 -10.60 10.40
N LEU A 86 4.72 -9.49 11.08
CA LEU A 86 4.93 -8.14 10.56
C LEU A 86 6.42 -7.90 10.24
N LYS A 87 7.33 -8.37 11.11
CA LYS A 87 8.78 -8.28 10.87
C LYS A 87 9.18 -9.06 9.61
N ASP A 88 8.65 -10.26 9.43
CA ASP A 88 8.93 -11.08 8.24
C ASP A 88 8.37 -10.44 6.98
N LEU A 89 7.15 -9.87 7.03
CA LEU A 89 6.55 -9.15 5.93
C LEU A 89 7.45 -7.99 5.50
N ILE A 90 7.85 -7.12 6.44
CA ILE A 90 8.69 -5.96 6.13
C ILE A 90 10.03 -6.40 5.51
N ASN A 91 10.68 -7.40 6.09
CA ASN A 91 12.00 -7.83 5.63
C ASN A 91 11.99 -8.58 4.29
N ASN A 92 10.86 -9.17 3.91
CA ASN A 92 10.75 -9.91 2.65
C ASN A 92 10.11 -9.10 1.53
N GLU A 93 9.16 -8.24 1.89
CA GLU A 93 8.33 -7.51 0.93
C GLU A 93 8.71 -6.02 0.85
N LEU A 94 9.31 -5.40 1.87
CA LEU A 94 9.57 -3.95 1.91
C LEU A 94 11.05 -3.58 2.06
N ALA A 95 11.95 -4.56 1.91
CA ALA A 95 13.37 -4.35 2.19
C ALA A 95 14.04 -3.32 1.26
N SER A 96 13.51 -3.08 0.05
CA SER A 96 14.06 -2.06 -0.84
C SER A 96 13.69 -0.65 -0.38
N PHE A 97 12.52 -0.49 0.23
CA PHE A 97 12.00 0.81 0.67
C PHE A 97 12.45 1.16 2.09
N LEU A 98 12.43 0.19 3.00
CA LEU A 98 12.69 0.42 4.43
C LEU A 98 14.03 -0.16 4.91
N GLY A 99 14.73 -0.91 4.07
CA GLY A 99 15.84 -1.73 4.52
C GLY A 99 15.38 -2.91 5.38
N GLN A 100 16.34 -3.65 5.93
CA GLN A 100 16.03 -4.76 6.84
C GLN A 100 15.96 -4.29 8.29
N ILE A 101 14.86 -4.59 8.98
CA ILE A 101 14.72 -4.37 10.41
C ILE A 101 15.31 -5.57 11.16
N LYS A 102 16.43 -5.34 11.85
CA LYS A 102 17.19 -6.39 12.54
C LYS A 102 16.96 -6.37 14.05
N ASP A 103 16.89 -5.19 14.64
CA ASP A 103 16.76 -5.03 16.09
C ASP A 103 15.30 -5.10 16.56
N GLN A 104 15.15 -5.51 17.82
CA GLN A 104 13.85 -5.73 18.43
C GLN A 104 13.16 -4.40 18.78
N ALA A 105 13.94 -3.38 19.18
CA ALA A 105 13.45 -2.10 19.65
C ALA A 105 12.72 -1.32 18.53
N THR A 106 13.29 -1.29 17.32
CA THR A 106 12.63 -0.69 16.15
C THR A 106 11.30 -1.38 15.85
N MET A 107 11.27 -2.73 15.94
CA MET A 107 10.01 -3.45 15.78
C MET A 107 9.02 -3.22 16.92
N ASP A 108 9.48 -3.02 18.16
CA ASP A 108 8.60 -2.69 19.30
C ASP A 108 7.94 -1.34 19.06
N SER A 109 8.73 -0.31 18.75
CA SER A 109 8.22 1.03 18.49
C SER A 109 7.32 1.09 17.26
N LEU A 110 7.64 0.33 16.20
CA LEU A 110 6.77 0.25 15.04
C LEU A 110 5.43 -0.39 15.40
N MET A 111 5.44 -1.53 16.11
CA MET A 111 4.20 -2.18 16.50
C MET A 111 3.36 -1.28 17.42
N GLU A 112 3.96 -0.66 18.43
CA GLU A 112 3.26 0.32 19.30
C GLU A 112 2.66 1.50 18.53
N SER A 113 3.27 1.89 17.40
CA SER A 113 2.75 2.99 16.57
C SER A 113 1.59 2.56 15.68
N LEU A 114 1.51 1.27 15.33
CA LEU A 114 0.46 0.71 14.47
C LEU A 114 -0.72 0.14 15.27
N ASP A 115 -0.47 -0.43 16.44
CA ASP A 115 -1.44 -1.07 17.34
C ASP A 115 -2.31 -0.01 18.04
N THR A 116 -3.30 0.49 17.29
CA THR A 116 -4.23 1.54 17.70
C THR A 116 -5.33 1.03 18.62
N ASP A 117 -5.70 -0.25 18.50
CA ASP A 117 -6.69 -0.89 19.37
C ASP A 117 -6.08 -1.52 20.65
N ALA A 118 -4.75 -1.51 20.76
CA ALA A 118 -3.95 -1.96 21.89
C ALA A 118 -4.08 -3.46 22.18
N ASP A 119 -4.23 -4.29 21.15
CA ASP A 119 -4.33 -5.74 21.26
C ASP A 119 -3.02 -6.50 21.01
N SER A 120 -1.94 -5.77 20.74
CA SER A 120 -0.59 -6.28 20.46
C SER A 120 -0.47 -7.11 19.17
N GLU A 121 -1.43 -6.97 18.26
CA GLU A 121 -1.39 -7.44 16.89
C GLU A 121 -1.59 -6.25 15.95
N CYS A 122 -1.43 -6.46 14.64
CA CYS A 122 -1.70 -5.46 13.63
C CYS A 122 -2.81 -5.97 12.71
N ASP A 123 -3.98 -5.37 12.78
CA ASP A 123 -5.09 -5.72 11.90
C ASP A 123 -4.93 -5.15 10.48
N PHE A 124 -5.85 -5.48 9.58
CA PHE A 124 -5.76 -5.02 8.19
C PHE A 124 -5.84 -3.49 8.05
N GLN A 125 -6.60 -2.80 8.90
CA GLN A 125 -6.73 -1.35 8.85
C GLN A 125 -5.43 -0.68 9.29
N GLU A 126 -4.80 -1.18 10.35
CA GLU A 126 -3.52 -0.72 10.85
C GLU A 126 -2.40 -0.99 9.83
N PHE A 127 -2.42 -2.17 9.21
CA PHE A 127 -1.52 -2.50 8.11
C PHE A 127 -1.71 -1.56 6.91
N MET A 128 -2.94 -1.26 6.49
CA MET A 128 -3.19 -0.31 5.39
C MET A 128 -2.72 1.10 5.73
N THR A 129 -2.83 1.50 6.99
CA THR A 129 -2.29 2.79 7.47
C THR A 129 -0.76 2.80 7.32
N PHE A 130 -0.09 1.71 7.68
CA PHE A 130 1.34 1.54 7.46
C PHE A 130 1.73 1.62 5.98
N ILE A 131 1.04 0.89 5.10
CA ILE A 131 1.28 0.93 3.65
C ILE A 131 1.10 2.34 3.10
N ALA A 132 0.07 3.07 3.53
CA ALA A 132 -0.13 4.46 3.14
C ALA A 132 1.04 5.36 3.56
N MET A 133 1.51 5.24 4.81
CA MET A 133 2.67 6.02 5.30
C MET A 133 3.94 5.74 4.50
N VAL A 134 4.24 4.47 4.20
CA VAL A 134 5.40 4.08 3.40
C VAL A 134 5.27 4.61 1.97
N THR A 135 4.10 4.45 1.36
CA THR A 135 3.82 4.93 0.00
C THR A 135 3.99 6.45 -0.12
N ILE A 136 3.47 7.21 0.85
CA ILE A 136 3.65 8.67 0.91
C ILE A 136 5.14 9.03 1.06
N GLY A 137 5.87 8.36 1.96
CA GLY A 137 7.30 8.59 2.13
C GLY A 137 8.10 8.31 0.84
N CYS A 138 7.75 7.25 0.11
CA CYS A 138 8.34 6.97 -1.20
C CYS A 138 7.97 8.03 -2.25
N HIS A 139 6.71 8.45 -2.31
CA HIS A 139 6.24 9.49 -3.22
C HIS A 139 6.97 10.82 -3.00
N GLU A 140 7.11 11.26 -1.75
CA GLU A 140 7.89 12.46 -1.42
C GLU A 140 9.36 12.31 -1.81
N PHE A 141 9.98 11.15 -1.53
CA PHE A 141 11.38 10.90 -1.90
C PHE A 141 11.62 11.01 -3.40
N PHE A 142 10.74 10.43 -4.23
CA PHE A 142 10.88 10.48 -5.68
C PHE A 142 10.56 11.86 -6.26
N GLU A 143 9.58 12.58 -5.72
CA GLU A 143 9.28 13.95 -6.17
C GLU A 143 10.45 14.91 -5.91
N HIS A 144 11.16 14.79 -4.77
CA HIS A 144 12.30 15.66 -4.48
C HIS A 144 13.53 15.38 -5.38
N HIS A 145 13.63 14.18 -5.96
CA HIS A 145 14.75 13.81 -6.85
C HIS A 145 14.50 14.10 -8.34
N GLU A 146 13.26 14.38 -8.75
CA GLU A 146 12.98 14.85 -10.12
C GLU A 146 13.24 16.36 -10.31
N ASP A 147 13.28 17.12 -9.22
CA ASP A 147 13.51 18.57 -9.22
C ASP A 147 15.00 18.98 -9.02
N GLU A 148 15.94 18.02 -8.94
CA GLU A 148 17.41 18.21 -8.95
C GLU A 148 18.05 17.93 -10.32
#